data_AF-A0A3E1EZ42-F1
#
_entry.id   AF-A0A3E1EZ42-F1
#
_cell.length_a   1.000
_cell.length_b   1.000
_cell.length_c   1.000
_cell.angle_alpha   90.00
_cell.angle_beta   90.00
_cell.angle_gamma   90.00
#
_symmetry.space_group_name_H-M   'P 1'
#
loop_
_entity.id
_entity.type
_entity.pdbx_description
1 polymer ?
#
loop_
_entity_poly.entity_id
_entity_poly.type
_entity_poly.pdbx_seq_one_letter_code
_entity_poly.pdbx_strand_id
1 'polypeptide(L)'
;MPMKLITFLFFSSLSFIIFAQNNARTIDDIINQKEKKAGIYRISGTHLNTAVVNMNYGSSKILSVMDKSILQKANIIQIDLVYTNFPKGQDISALNKQRIRNMLSIRSDLVKNEGITWSVVRQMYCKNESQAKIMFHGAIIYYQPEQSQILSSTEKQNYESLPKDDTKDISEEEVKKKFKNDPVIINAFERNNWKKPVVVADVTCSMFPYIEQVVFWFLLKLNKKEEAYIALYNDGDGIPNNQKKIGSTKGIHSVRTKKYVEFRDTLLQAVSFGCSGDSPENDVEAILKAQNDNPNAKEIILIADNFSEMRDHQLISDIEKPVRIILCGTKYRLNVHYLNLAFATGGSIHTLNEDLFNLIKKSEGETFEFAGKSFKIKDGKVHELQSNTKI
;
A
#
# COMPACT_ATOMS: atom_id res chain seq x y z
N MET A 1 7.79 29.76 -74.76
CA MET A 1 7.55 28.50 -74.02
C MET A 1 8.89 27.93 -73.57
N PRO A 2 9.19 27.97 -72.26
CA PRO A 2 9.90 26.88 -71.62
C PRO A 2 9.17 26.39 -70.37
N MET A 3 9.35 25.11 -70.11
CA MET A 3 8.60 24.26 -69.22
C MET A 3 9.45 23.92 -67.98
N LYS A 4 8.84 24.07 -66.79
CA LYS A 4 9.02 23.33 -65.53
C LYS A 4 10.42 23.10 -64.94
N LEU A 5 10.56 23.44 -63.65
CA LEU A 5 10.83 22.44 -62.61
C LEU A 5 10.32 22.95 -61.25
N ILE A 6 9.21 22.40 -60.76
CA ILE A 6 8.75 22.60 -59.36
C ILE A 6 9.27 21.39 -58.59
N THR A 7 10.25 21.62 -57.73
CA THR A 7 10.81 20.60 -56.83
C THR A 7 9.86 20.44 -55.65
N PHE A 8 9.08 19.36 -55.63
CA PHE A 8 8.28 18.96 -54.47
C PHE A 8 9.20 18.29 -53.45
N LEU A 9 9.48 18.99 -52.35
CA LEU A 9 10.20 18.45 -51.19
C LEU A 9 9.23 17.56 -50.40
N PHE A 10 9.35 16.25 -50.58
CA PHE A 10 8.68 15.25 -49.74
C PHE A 10 9.36 15.24 -48.37
N PHE A 11 8.79 15.93 -47.39
CA PHE A 11 9.13 15.75 -45.98
C PHE A 11 8.53 14.41 -45.53
N SER A 12 9.34 13.33 -45.54
CA SER A 12 8.96 12.10 -44.88
C SER A 12 9.06 12.31 -43.36
N SER A 13 7.91 12.42 -42.71
CA SER A 13 7.81 12.35 -41.26
C SER A 13 8.19 10.93 -40.84
N LEU A 14 9.46 10.72 -40.48
CA LEU A 14 9.90 9.52 -39.80
C LEU A 14 9.31 9.56 -38.38
N SER A 15 8.15 8.92 -38.21
CA SER A 15 7.57 8.67 -36.90
C SER A 15 8.48 7.71 -36.15
N PHE A 16 9.39 8.23 -35.33
CA PHE A 16 10.08 7.44 -34.33
C PHE A 16 9.04 6.96 -33.32
N ILE A 17 8.57 5.73 -33.52
CA ILE A 17 7.86 4.99 -32.48
C ILE A 17 8.91 4.71 -31.40
N ILE A 18 8.96 5.57 -30.39
CA ILE A 18 9.69 5.31 -29.16
C ILE A 18 8.93 4.16 -28.48
N PHE A 19 9.36 2.93 -28.72
CA PHE A 19 9.02 1.84 -27.84
C PHE A 19 9.71 2.13 -26.51
N ALA A 20 8.95 2.67 -25.55
CA ALA A 20 9.33 2.57 -24.16
C ALA A 20 9.41 1.07 -23.83
N GLN A 21 10.62 0.51 -23.81
CA GLN A 21 10.84 -0.82 -23.28
C GLN A 21 10.60 -0.75 -21.77
N ASN A 22 9.36 -0.99 -21.35
CA ASN A 22 9.09 -1.43 -19.99
C ASN A 22 9.79 -2.78 -19.84
N ASN A 23 11.04 -2.76 -19.37
CA ASN A 23 11.74 -3.97 -19.00
C ASN A 23 11.05 -4.53 -17.77
N ALA A 24 10.13 -5.48 -17.99
CA ALA A 24 9.46 -6.18 -16.92
C ALA A 24 10.52 -6.83 -16.00
N ARG A 25 10.34 -6.69 -14.68
CA ARG A 25 11.23 -7.27 -13.68
C ARG A 25 11.53 -8.74 -13.97
N THR A 26 12.80 -9.11 -13.85
CA THR A 26 13.35 -10.45 -14.08
C THR A 26 13.71 -11.15 -12.77
N ILE A 27 14.03 -12.44 -12.84
CA ILE A 27 14.55 -13.19 -11.68
C ILE A 27 15.93 -12.66 -11.27
N ASP A 28 16.72 -12.20 -12.24
CA ASP A 28 18.04 -11.64 -11.97
C ASP A 28 17.94 -10.35 -11.15
N ASP A 29 16.97 -9.49 -11.45
CA ASP A 29 16.71 -8.28 -10.66
C ASP A 29 16.41 -8.60 -9.19
N ILE A 30 15.63 -9.67 -8.95
CA ILE A 30 15.30 -10.14 -7.59
C ILE A 30 16.52 -10.71 -6.87
N ILE A 31 17.38 -11.48 -7.54
CA ILE A 31 18.52 -12.15 -6.90
C ILE A 31 19.69 -11.20 -6.67
N ASN A 32 19.88 -10.21 -7.54
CA ASN A 32 20.98 -9.26 -7.46
C ASN A 32 20.74 -8.12 -6.46
N GLN A 33 19.55 -8.04 -5.86
CA GLN A 33 19.27 -7.08 -4.81
C GLN A 33 20.10 -7.33 -3.54
N LYS A 34 20.28 -6.29 -2.73
CA LYS A 34 21.00 -6.40 -1.45
C LYS A 34 20.32 -7.42 -0.52
N GLU A 35 21.09 -8.42 -0.09
CA GLU A 35 20.59 -9.45 0.81
C GLU A 35 20.34 -8.91 2.22
N LYS A 36 19.20 -9.30 2.81
CA LYS A 36 18.93 -9.11 4.24
C LYS A 36 19.61 -10.22 5.02
N LYS A 37 20.38 -9.86 6.06
CA LYS A 37 21.01 -10.82 6.97
C LYS A 37 20.15 -10.99 8.22
N ALA A 38 19.82 -12.22 8.56
CA ALA A 38 19.11 -12.57 9.79
C ALA A 38 19.88 -13.65 10.56
N GLY A 39 19.71 -13.75 11.88
CA GLY A 39 20.23 -14.89 12.63
C GLY A 39 19.49 -16.17 12.23
N ILE A 40 18.28 -16.33 12.77
CA ILE A 40 17.28 -17.31 12.32
C ILE A 40 16.09 -16.50 11.80
N TYR A 41 15.57 -16.86 10.63
CA TYR A 41 14.40 -16.19 10.07
C TYR A 41 13.17 -16.46 10.93
N ARG A 42 12.42 -15.41 11.25
CA ARG A 42 11.14 -15.48 11.95
C ARG A 42 10.17 -14.51 11.29
N ILE A 43 8.93 -14.96 11.09
CA ILE A 43 7.83 -14.08 10.73
C ILE A 43 7.58 -13.18 11.94
N SER A 44 7.67 -11.86 11.77
CA SER A 44 7.48 -10.90 12.85
C SER A 44 6.33 -9.93 12.55
N GLY A 45 5.40 -9.81 13.50
CA GLY A 45 4.33 -8.80 13.59
C GLY A 45 3.74 -8.34 12.26
N THR A 46 2.76 -9.07 11.72
CA THR A 46 2.08 -8.76 10.46
C THR A 46 0.57 -8.91 10.60
N HIS A 47 -0.19 -8.01 9.98
CA HIS A 47 -1.64 -8.17 9.78
C HIS A 47 -1.98 -8.94 8.49
N LEU A 48 -0.99 -9.15 7.62
CA LEU A 48 -1.13 -9.96 6.40
C LEU A 48 -1.14 -11.46 6.72
N ASN A 49 -1.84 -12.24 5.90
CA ASN A 49 -1.75 -13.69 5.90
C ASN A 49 -0.37 -14.13 5.37
N THR A 50 0.09 -15.30 5.82
CA THR A 50 1.39 -15.84 5.42
C THR A 50 1.28 -17.28 4.97
N ALA A 51 1.79 -17.58 3.78
CA ALA A 51 1.94 -18.95 3.28
C ALA A 51 3.42 -19.35 3.22
N VAL A 52 3.71 -20.57 3.63
CA VAL A 52 5.06 -21.16 3.58
C VAL A 52 5.22 -22.03 2.34
N VAL A 53 6.23 -21.74 1.54
CA VAL A 53 6.73 -22.60 0.47
C VAL A 53 7.97 -23.30 1.00
N ASN A 54 7.87 -24.60 1.29
CA ASN A 54 8.95 -25.34 1.93
C ASN A 54 9.86 -26.01 0.87
N MET A 55 11.16 -25.90 1.06
CA MET A 55 12.19 -26.51 0.22
C MET A 55 13.29 -27.11 1.10
N ASN A 56 13.99 -28.13 0.60
CA ASN A 56 15.14 -28.67 1.33
C ASN A 56 16.39 -27.78 1.21
N TYR A 57 17.27 -27.89 2.20
CA TYR A 57 18.65 -27.39 2.11
C TYR A 57 19.32 -27.90 0.81
N GLY A 58 20.03 -27.00 0.13
CA GLY A 58 20.71 -27.32 -1.14
C GLY A 58 19.81 -27.69 -2.31
N SER A 59 18.48 -27.59 -2.18
CA SER A 59 17.53 -27.99 -3.22
C SER A 59 16.61 -26.84 -3.64
N SER A 60 16.19 -26.87 -4.90
CA SER A 60 15.16 -25.99 -5.45
C SER A 60 13.77 -26.63 -5.47
N LYS A 61 13.67 -27.95 -5.20
CA LYS A 61 12.41 -28.67 -5.24
C LYS A 61 11.46 -28.18 -4.14
N ILE A 62 10.26 -27.77 -4.54
CA ILE A 62 9.16 -27.46 -3.62
C ILE A 62 8.65 -28.76 -3.02
N LEU A 63 8.63 -28.83 -1.69
CA LEU A 63 8.09 -29.96 -0.93
C LEU A 63 6.61 -29.76 -0.62
N SER A 64 6.25 -28.55 -0.21
CA SER A 64 4.88 -28.18 0.13
C SER A 64 4.65 -26.69 -0.05
N VAL A 65 3.39 -26.32 -0.27
CA VAL A 65 2.93 -24.94 -0.39
C VAL A 65 1.67 -24.82 0.46
N MET A 66 1.75 -24.03 1.53
CA MET A 66 0.57 -23.65 2.31
C MET A 66 -0.36 -22.78 1.45
N ASP A 67 -1.66 -22.93 1.62
CA ASP A 67 -2.69 -22.07 0.99
C ASP A 67 -2.58 -21.98 -0.55
N LYS A 68 -2.05 -23.02 -1.20
CA LYS A 68 -1.77 -23.03 -2.65
C LYS A 68 -2.96 -22.61 -3.52
N SER A 69 -4.18 -23.00 -3.15
CA SER A 69 -5.41 -22.62 -3.86
C SER A 69 -5.77 -21.15 -3.67
N ILE A 70 -5.62 -20.62 -2.45
CA ILE A 70 -5.87 -19.21 -2.12
C ILE A 70 -4.87 -18.32 -2.85
N LEU A 71 -3.59 -18.72 -2.87
CA LEU A 71 -2.52 -17.98 -3.53
C LEU A 71 -2.74 -17.77 -5.04
N GLN A 72 -3.55 -18.60 -5.70
CA GLN A 72 -3.88 -18.41 -7.12
C GLN A 72 -4.55 -17.06 -7.40
N LYS A 73 -5.34 -16.57 -6.44
CA LYS A 73 -6.18 -15.39 -6.58
C LYS A 73 -5.89 -14.28 -5.58
N ALA A 74 -5.12 -14.58 -4.54
CA ALA A 74 -4.72 -13.63 -3.52
C ALA A 74 -3.94 -12.44 -4.10
N ASN A 75 -4.07 -11.28 -3.46
CA ASN A 75 -3.15 -10.17 -3.65
C ASN A 75 -1.84 -10.46 -2.90
N ILE A 76 -0.76 -10.76 -3.60
CA ILE A 76 0.54 -11.04 -2.97
C ILE A 76 1.27 -9.72 -2.78
N ILE A 77 1.68 -9.45 -1.54
CA ILE A 77 2.29 -8.19 -1.14
C ILE A 77 3.82 -8.32 -1.08
N GLN A 78 4.31 -9.40 -0.46
CA GLN A 78 5.75 -9.62 -0.30
C GLN A 78 6.11 -11.11 -0.39
N ILE A 79 7.30 -11.39 -0.88
CA ILE A 79 7.91 -12.72 -0.87
C ILE A 79 9.32 -12.63 -0.30
N ASP A 80 9.56 -13.34 0.79
CA ASP A 80 10.88 -13.49 1.36
C ASP A 80 11.45 -14.85 0.94
N LEU A 81 12.46 -14.84 0.07
CA LEU A 81 13.24 -16.02 -0.28
C LEU A 81 14.30 -16.24 0.81
N VAL A 82 14.16 -17.32 1.56
CA VAL A 82 14.96 -17.59 2.75
C VAL A 82 15.89 -18.78 2.52
N TYR A 83 17.16 -18.60 2.87
CA TYR A 83 18.16 -19.67 2.83
C TYR A 83 19.26 -19.41 3.86
N THR A 84 20.21 -20.33 4.00
CA THR A 84 21.31 -20.27 4.98
C THR A 84 22.63 -19.81 4.39
N ASN A 85 23.47 -19.19 5.19
CA ASN A 85 24.85 -18.81 4.83
C ASN A 85 25.83 -20.01 4.75
N PHE A 86 25.33 -21.21 4.46
CA PHE A 86 26.14 -22.41 4.35
C PHE A 86 25.86 -23.11 2.99
N PRO A 87 26.89 -23.58 2.26
CA PRO A 87 28.32 -23.43 2.57
C PRO A 87 28.78 -21.96 2.56
N LYS A 88 29.67 -21.60 3.49
CA LYS A 88 30.05 -20.19 3.70
C LYS A 88 30.86 -19.67 2.51
N GLY A 89 30.48 -18.50 2.00
CA GLY A 89 31.18 -17.84 0.88
C GLY A 89 30.85 -18.43 -0.50
N GLN A 90 29.97 -19.43 -0.59
CA GLN A 90 29.52 -19.95 -1.87
C GLN A 90 28.47 -19.02 -2.50
N ASP A 91 28.62 -18.75 -3.79
CA ASP A 91 27.55 -18.17 -4.59
C ASP A 91 26.47 -19.22 -4.85
N ILE A 92 25.28 -18.96 -4.33
CA ILE A 92 24.11 -19.83 -4.48
C ILE A 92 23.04 -19.20 -5.40
N SER A 93 23.39 -18.15 -6.13
CA SER A 93 22.48 -17.42 -7.01
C SER A 93 21.81 -18.35 -8.00
N ALA A 94 22.53 -19.30 -8.60
CA ALA A 94 21.95 -20.29 -9.51
C ALA A 94 20.85 -21.15 -8.86
N LEU A 95 21.08 -21.61 -7.63
CA LEU A 95 20.10 -22.38 -6.86
C LEU A 95 18.85 -21.53 -6.55
N ASN A 96 19.06 -20.29 -6.09
CA ASN A 96 17.97 -19.39 -5.74
C ASN A 96 17.15 -18.94 -6.97
N LYS A 97 17.79 -18.72 -8.13
CA LYS A 97 17.10 -18.51 -9.41
C LYS A 97 16.19 -19.70 -9.72
N GLN A 98 16.67 -20.93 -9.53
CA GLN A 98 15.85 -22.11 -9.75
C GLN A 98 14.69 -22.24 -8.75
N ARG A 99 14.90 -21.84 -7.48
CA ARG A 99 13.83 -21.77 -6.48
C ARG A 99 12.70 -20.85 -6.92
N ILE A 100 13.04 -19.63 -7.38
CA ILE A 100 12.07 -18.67 -7.90
C ILE A 100 11.36 -19.22 -9.13
N ARG A 101 12.09 -19.84 -10.08
CA ARG A 101 11.46 -20.50 -11.26
C ARG A 101 10.45 -21.56 -10.85
N ASN A 102 10.78 -22.41 -9.88
CA ASN A 102 9.87 -23.45 -9.42
C ASN A 102 8.63 -22.85 -8.75
N MET A 103 8.76 -21.71 -8.05
CA MET A 103 7.62 -21.00 -7.47
C MET A 103 6.64 -20.44 -8.52
N LEU A 104 7.06 -20.26 -9.78
CA LEU A 104 6.15 -19.85 -10.85
C LEU A 104 5.05 -20.88 -11.16
N SER A 105 5.20 -22.12 -10.66
CA SER A 105 4.13 -23.13 -10.67
C SER A 105 3.00 -22.86 -9.65
N ILE A 106 3.24 -21.97 -8.68
CA ILE A 106 2.22 -21.47 -7.77
C ILE A 106 1.46 -20.34 -8.45
N ARG A 107 2.16 -19.38 -9.06
CA ARG A 107 1.54 -18.30 -9.85
C ARG A 107 2.55 -17.81 -10.88
N SER A 108 2.11 -17.61 -12.12
CA SER A 108 3.03 -17.32 -13.23
C SER A 108 3.54 -15.87 -13.25
N ASP A 109 2.87 -14.96 -12.55
CA ASP A 109 3.16 -13.52 -12.50
C ASP A 109 4.07 -13.11 -11.34
N LEU A 110 4.46 -14.00 -10.42
CA LEU A 110 5.20 -13.62 -9.17
C LEU A 110 6.45 -12.76 -9.41
N VAL A 111 7.11 -12.97 -10.56
CA VAL A 111 8.29 -12.20 -10.94
C VAL A 111 7.91 -10.93 -11.68
N LYS A 112 6.93 -10.99 -12.59
CA LYS A 112 6.52 -9.86 -13.44
C LYS A 112 5.68 -8.81 -12.71
N ASN A 113 4.99 -9.19 -11.64
CA ASN A 113 4.13 -8.30 -10.86
C ASN A 113 4.99 -7.40 -9.97
N GLU A 114 5.26 -6.19 -10.45
CA GLU A 114 6.10 -5.20 -9.76
C GLU A 114 5.53 -4.74 -8.41
N GLY A 115 4.22 -4.94 -8.18
CA GLY A 115 3.58 -4.68 -6.88
C GLY A 115 3.99 -5.64 -5.76
N ILE A 116 4.61 -6.78 -6.09
CA ILE A 116 5.15 -7.74 -5.13
C ILE A 116 6.54 -7.29 -4.69
N THR A 117 6.74 -7.03 -3.40
CA THR A 117 8.07 -6.79 -2.85
C THR A 117 8.82 -8.12 -2.67
N TRP A 118 10.07 -8.20 -3.12
CA TRP A 118 10.90 -9.38 -2.88
C TRP A 118 12.00 -9.07 -1.86
N SER A 119 12.26 -9.98 -0.91
CA SER A 119 13.46 -9.96 -0.09
C SER A 119 14.26 -11.24 -0.28
N VAL A 120 15.57 -11.12 -0.41
CA VAL A 120 16.50 -12.27 -0.38
C VAL A 120 17.12 -12.28 1.02
N VAL A 121 16.75 -13.28 1.83
CA VAL A 121 17.13 -13.35 3.24
C VAL A 121 18.10 -14.48 3.50
N ARG A 122 19.31 -14.11 3.92
CA ARG A 122 20.38 -15.03 4.29
C ARG A 122 20.45 -15.20 5.81
N GLN A 123 20.20 -16.41 6.26
CA GLN A 123 20.29 -16.78 7.67
C GLN A 123 21.74 -17.12 8.06
N MET A 124 22.23 -16.47 9.11
CA MET A 124 23.64 -16.45 9.49
C MET A 124 23.96 -17.35 10.68
N TYR A 125 22.96 -17.95 11.32
CA TYR A 125 23.14 -18.71 12.56
C TYR A 125 23.90 -20.05 12.39
N CYS A 126 23.73 -20.73 11.25
CA CYS A 126 24.39 -22.02 11.01
C CYS A 126 25.91 -21.91 10.88
N LYS A 127 26.63 -22.82 11.53
CA LYS A 127 28.10 -22.97 11.45
C LYS A 127 28.55 -24.17 10.62
N ASN A 128 27.67 -25.15 10.43
CA ASN A 128 27.94 -26.39 9.71
C ASN A 128 26.70 -26.86 8.93
N GLU A 129 26.89 -27.88 8.08
CA GLU A 129 25.85 -28.41 7.22
C GLU A 129 24.66 -28.98 8.00
N SER A 130 24.89 -29.68 9.11
CA SER A 130 23.82 -30.26 9.93
C SER A 130 22.90 -29.17 10.50
N GLN A 131 23.47 -28.07 10.98
CA GLN A 131 22.71 -26.90 11.42
C GLN A 131 21.99 -26.22 10.26
N ALA A 132 22.63 -26.15 9.08
CA ALA A 132 21.98 -25.60 7.91
C ALA A 132 20.75 -26.44 7.53
N LYS A 133 20.87 -27.78 7.47
CA LYS A 133 19.79 -28.70 7.09
C LYS A 133 18.52 -28.60 7.94
N ILE A 134 18.63 -28.23 9.22
CA ILE A 134 17.47 -28.08 10.12
C ILE A 134 16.86 -26.67 10.09
N MET A 135 17.53 -25.69 9.49
CA MET A 135 17.01 -24.34 9.34
C MET A 135 16.06 -24.27 8.15
N PHE A 136 15.18 -23.27 8.14
CA PHE A 136 14.19 -23.10 7.08
C PHE A 136 14.86 -22.73 5.74
N HIS A 137 14.45 -23.39 4.66
CA HIS A 137 14.73 -23.00 3.28
C HIS A 137 13.44 -22.97 2.49
N GLY A 138 13.32 -21.98 1.62
CA GLY A 138 12.14 -21.82 0.78
C GLY A 138 11.71 -20.37 0.74
N ALA A 139 10.41 -20.13 0.72
CA ALA A 139 9.88 -18.77 0.69
C ALA A 139 8.70 -18.59 1.64
N ILE A 140 8.57 -17.37 2.17
CA ILE A 140 7.39 -16.91 2.89
C ILE A 140 6.66 -15.91 2.01
N ILE A 141 5.40 -16.18 1.71
CA ILE A 141 4.54 -15.33 0.90
C ILE A 141 3.58 -14.60 1.83
N TYR A 142 3.64 -13.27 1.82
CA TYR A 142 2.72 -12.39 2.55
C TYR A 142 1.63 -11.93 1.58
N TYR A 143 0.37 -12.16 1.93
CA TYR A 143 -0.75 -11.92 1.02
C TYR A 143 -2.03 -11.47 1.74
N GLN A 144 -2.93 -10.87 0.97
CA GLN A 144 -4.34 -10.69 1.30
C GLN A 144 -5.15 -11.66 0.44
N PRO A 145 -6.10 -12.42 1.02
CA PRO A 145 -6.98 -13.28 0.25
C PRO A 145 -7.80 -12.45 -0.74
N GLU A 146 -8.36 -13.12 -1.75
CA GLU A 146 -9.36 -12.51 -2.65
C GLU A 146 -10.50 -11.94 -1.79
N GLN A 147 -10.82 -10.67 -2.00
CA GLN A 147 -11.84 -9.97 -1.22
C GLN A 147 -13.22 -10.57 -1.53
N SER A 148 -14.03 -10.76 -0.49
CA SER A 148 -15.40 -11.27 -0.59
C SER A 148 -16.33 -10.30 0.11
N GLN A 149 -17.51 -10.04 -0.47
CA GLN A 149 -18.55 -9.21 0.14
C GLN A 149 -19.01 -9.73 1.50
N ILE A 150 -18.77 -11.01 1.79
CA ILE A 150 -19.10 -11.61 3.08
C ILE A 150 -17.95 -11.30 4.06
N LEU A 151 -18.24 -10.43 5.03
CA LEU A 151 -17.38 -10.25 6.20
C LEU A 151 -17.09 -11.59 6.87
N SER A 152 -15.81 -11.85 7.15
CA SER A 152 -15.38 -12.97 7.97
C SER A 152 -15.97 -12.89 9.38
N SER A 153 -16.05 -14.03 10.08
CA SER A 153 -16.55 -14.06 11.46
C SER A 153 -15.75 -13.13 12.38
N THR A 154 -14.45 -13.01 12.16
CA THR A 154 -13.56 -12.10 12.91
C THR A 154 -13.88 -10.64 12.63
N GLU A 155 -14.12 -10.26 11.37
CA GLU A 155 -14.51 -8.90 11.02
C GLU A 155 -15.84 -8.52 11.66
N LYS A 156 -16.85 -9.39 11.57
CA LYS A 156 -18.15 -9.19 12.21
C LYS A 156 -18.01 -8.97 13.71
N GLN A 157 -17.30 -9.85 14.40
CA GLN A 157 -17.08 -9.74 15.84
C GLN A 157 -16.38 -8.43 16.22
N ASN A 158 -15.38 -8.01 15.45
CA ASN A 158 -14.66 -6.76 15.73
C ASN A 158 -15.56 -5.53 15.53
N TYR A 159 -16.35 -5.47 14.44
CA TYR A 159 -17.30 -4.38 14.23
C TYR A 159 -18.40 -4.35 15.30
N GLU A 160 -18.89 -5.51 15.75
CA GLU A 160 -19.83 -5.63 16.86
C GLU A 160 -19.23 -5.17 18.20
N SER A 161 -17.92 -5.32 18.36
CA SER A 161 -17.17 -4.93 19.56
C SER A 161 -16.81 -3.44 19.64
N LEU A 162 -17.00 -2.68 18.55
CA LEU A 162 -16.80 -1.24 18.57
C LEU A 162 -17.69 -0.61 19.66
N PRO A 163 -17.25 0.50 20.29
CA PRO A 163 -18.10 1.26 21.21
C PRO A 163 -19.49 1.49 20.59
N LYS A 164 -20.54 1.50 21.41
CA LYS A 164 -21.92 1.70 20.94
C LYS A 164 -22.37 3.15 21.07
N ASP A 165 -21.79 3.87 22.02
CA ASP A 165 -22.06 5.26 22.35
C ASP A 165 -20.76 5.92 22.86
N ASP A 166 -20.84 7.21 23.13
CA ASP A 166 -19.82 8.09 23.71
C ASP A 166 -20.10 8.40 25.18
N THR A 167 -20.83 7.54 25.91
CA THR A 167 -21.19 7.80 27.31
C THR A 167 -19.98 7.80 28.26
N LYS A 168 -18.90 7.11 27.88
CA LYS A 168 -17.63 7.10 28.61
C LYS A 168 -16.57 7.87 27.83
N ASP A 169 -16.05 8.93 28.43
CA ASP A 169 -14.87 9.62 27.94
C ASP A 169 -13.69 8.66 27.85
N ILE A 170 -13.04 8.65 26.68
CA ILE A 170 -11.82 7.86 26.45
C ILE A 170 -10.60 8.75 26.65
N SER A 171 -9.62 8.31 27.43
CA SER A 171 -8.36 9.04 27.61
C SER A 171 -7.33 8.73 26.51
N GLU A 172 -6.45 9.69 26.22
CA GLU A 172 -5.33 9.49 25.27
C GLU A 172 -4.42 8.32 25.69
N GLU A 173 -4.22 8.11 26.99
CA GLU A 173 -3.42 6.99 27.51
C GLU A 173 -4.09 5.62 27.31
N GLU A 174 -5.41 5.53 27.42
CA GLU A 174 -6.16 4.31 27.06
C GLU A 174 -5.97 3.98 25.57
N VAL A 175 -6.05 4.99 24.70
CA VAL A 175 -5.83 4.84 23.25
C VAL A 175 -4.41 4.36 22.95
N LYS A 176 -3.39 5.01 23.52
CA LYS A 176 -1.98 4.62 23.35
C LYS A 176 -1.73 3.18 23.80
N LYS A 177 -2.26 2.80 24.96
CA LYS A 177 -2.11 1.43 25.49
C LYS A 177 -2.78 0.41 24.58
N LYS A 178 -3.96 0.72 24.04
CA LYS A 178 -4.74 -0.16 23.16
C LYS A 178 -4.03 -0.41 21.83
N PHE A 179 -3.50 0.65 21.20
CA PHE A 179 -2.88 0.55 19.87
C PHE A 179 -1.36 0.44 19.88
N LYS A 180 -0.72 0.17 21.03
CA LYS A 180 0.74 0.18 21.23
C LYS A 180 1.60 -0.54 20.18
N ASN A 181 1.05 -1.55 19.50
CA ASN A 181 1.79 -2.36 18.52
C ASN A 181 1.82 -1.74 17.12
N ASP A 182 0.80 -0.98 16.75
CA ASP A 182 0.67 -0.34 15.43
C ASP A 182 -0.24 0.90 15.48
N PRO A 183 0.17 1.97 16.17
CA PRO A 183 -0.66 3.18 16.36
C PRO A 183 -0.53 4.19 15.20
N VAL A 184 -0.46 3.75 13.94
CA VAL A 184 -0.16 4.63 12.79
C VAL A 184 -1.06 5.87 12.69
N ILE A 185 -2.37 5.71 12.83
CA ILE A 185 -3.33 6.83 12.73
C ILE A 185 -3.20 7.73 13.95
N ILE A 186 -3.20 7.13 15.14
CA ILE A 186 -3.12 7.87 16.41
C ILE A 186 -1.83 8.69 16.47
N ASN A 187 -0.68 8.07 16.18
CA ASN A 187 0.61 8.75 16.19
C ASN A 187 0.68 9.86 15.13
N ALA A 188 0.11 9.67 13.94
CA ALA A 188 0.11 10.71 12.92
C ALA A 188 -0.67 11.95 13.40
N PHE A 189 -1.84 11.76 14.03
CA PHE A 189 -2.58 12.86 14.64
C PHE A 189 -1.85 13.51 15.82
N GLU A 190 -1.12 12.73 16.63
CA GLU A 190 -0.36 13.27 17.78
C GLU A 190 0.85 14.10 17.33
N ARG A 191 1.57 13.67 16.28
CA ARG A 191 2.76 14.38 15.78
C ARG A 191 2.44 15.66 15.00
N ASN A 192 1.20 15.83 14.54
CA ASN A 192 0.85 16.85 13.55
C ASN A 192 -0.26 17.79 14.01
N ASN A 193 -0.09 19.09 13.77
CA ASN A 193 -1.07 20.13 14.13
C ASN A 193 -1.68 20.80 12.88
N TRP A 194 -2.53 20.04 12.17
CA TRP A 194 -3.23 20.49 10.97
C TRP A 194 -4.29 21.56 11.28
N LYS A 195 -4.44 22.54 10.38
CA LYS A 195 -5.28 23.73 10.53
C LYS A 195 -6.62 23.51 9.86
N LYS A 196 -7.72 23.56 10.63
CA LYS A 196 -9.10 23.35 10.16
C LYS A 196 -9.20 22.16 9.18
N PRO A 197 -8.72 20.96 9.57
CA PRO A 197 -8.73 19.82 8.69
C PRO A 197 -10.14 19.24 8.54
N VAL A 198 -10.38 18.57 7.43
CA VAL A 198 -11.50 17.64 7.26
C VAL A 198 -10.95 16.25 6.97
N VAL A 199 -11.61 15.21 7.47
CA VAL A 199 -11.11 13.84 7.38
C VAL A 199 -11.83 13.08 6.28
N VAL A 200 -11.04 12.35 5.51
CA VAL A 200 -11.45 11.34 4.54
C VAL A 200 -10.79 10.03 4.97
N ALA A 201 -11.55 8.96 5.08
CA ALA A 201 -11.02 7.67 5.46
C ALA A 201 -11.48 6.57 4.51
N ASP A 202 -10.50 5.82 4.05
CA ASP A 202 -10.68 4.52 3.42
C ASP A 202 -11.30 3.55 4.43
N VAL A 203 -12.41 2.94 4.03
CA VAL A 203 -13.09 1.89 4.81
C VAL A 203 -13.30 0.62 3.99
N THR A 204 -12.47 0.40 2.98
CA THR A 204 -12.37 -0.90 2.30
C THR A 204 -11.81 -1.97 3.25
N CYS A 205 -11.93 -3.24 2.84
CA CYS A 205 -11.62 -4.35 3.73
C CYS A 205 -10.15 -4.41 4.15
N SER A 206 -9.23 -3.92 3.31
CA SER A 206 -7.80 -3.87 3.63
C SER A 206 -7.52 -2.92 4.80
N MET A 207 -8.40 -1.94 5.03
CA MET A 207 -8.33 -1.02 6.15
C MET A 207 -8.85 -1.59 7.48
N PHE A 208 -9.42 -2.79 7.48
CA PHE A 208 -9.93 -3.46 8.69
C PHE A 208 -8.98 -3.39 9.92
N PRO A 209 -7.65 -3.61 9.79
CA PRO A 209 -6.72 -3.50 10.93
C PRO A 209 -6.62 -2.09 11.54
N TYR A 210 -7.07 -1.06 10.83
CA TYR A 210 -6.89 0.35 11.17
C TYR A 210 -8.21 1.06 11.51
N ILE A 211 -9.38 0.51 11.14
CA ILE A 211 -10.69 1.14 11.39
C ILE A 211 -10.90 1.45 12.88
N GLU A 212 -10.46 0.57 13.77
CA GLU A 212 -10.61 0.81 15.20
C GLU A 212 -9.84 2.08 15.66
N GLN A 213 -8.70 2.40 15.05
CA GLN A 213 -8.00 3.65 15.35
C GLN A 213 -8.76 4.88 14.85
N VAL A 214 -9.43 4.80 13.69
CA VAL A 214 -10.31 5.89 13.19
C VAL A 214 -11.45 6.14 14.18
N VAL A 215 -12.07 5.06 14.69
CA VAL A 215 -13.15 5.13 15.68
C VAL A 215 -12.70 5.79 16.97
N PHE A 216 -11.55 5.37 17.52
CA PHE A 216 -11.04 5.92 18.77
C PHE A 216 -10.51 7.36 18.61
N TRP A 217 -9.96 7.71 17.44
CA TRP A 217 -9.67 9.11 17.11
C TRP A 217 -10.93 9.97 17.10
N PHE A 218 -12.03 9.47 16.51
CA PHE A 218 -13.30 10.20 16.47
C PHE A 218 -13.88 10.40 17.89
N LEU A 219 -13.82 9.38 18.74
CA LEU A 219 -14.24 9.49 20.15
C LEU A 219 -13.43 10.53 20.93
N LEU A 220 -12.10 10.59 20.75
CA LEU A 220 -11.26 11.64 21.34
C LEU A 220 -11.66 13.05 20.87
N LYS A 221 -12.13 13.20 19.63
CA LYS A 221 -12.68 14.47 19.12
C LYS A 221 -14.01 14.83 19.78
N LEU A 222 -14.89 13.85 19.97
CA LEU A 222 -16.18 14.07 20.62
C LEU A 222 -16.06 14.44 22.11
N ASN A 223 -15.05 13.94 22.83
CA ASN A 223 -14.76 14.40 24.21
C ASN A 223 -14.59 15.93 24.30
N LYS A 224 -14.13 16.57 23.22
CA LYS A 224 -13.96 18.04 23.12
C LYS A 224 -15.25 18.76 22.74
N LYS A 225 -16.35 18.02 22.54
CA LYS A 225 -17.68 18.48 22.10
C LYS A 225 -17.64 19.25 20.78
N GLU A 226 -16.63 18.95 19.97
CA GLU A 226 -16.43 19.50 18.63
C GLU A 226 -17.36 18.78 17.64
N GLU A 227 -17.95 19.53 16.71
CA GLU A 227 -18.57 18.92 15.55
C GLU A 227 -17.48 18.42 14.62
N ALA A 228 -17.57 17.16 14.21
CA ALA A 228 -16.64 16.55 13.28
C ALA A 228 -17.34 16.25 11.95
N TYR A 229 -16.64 16.52 10.84
CA TYR A 229 -17.00 16.02 9.52
C TYR A 229 -16.03 14.91 9.14
N ILE A 230 -16.57 13.81 8.61
CA ILE A 230 -15.78 12.75 7.99
C ILE A 230 -16.48 12.21 6.74
N ALA A 231 -15.71 11.98 5.68
CA ALA A 231 -16.14 11.22 4.51
C ALA A 231 -15.48 9.84 4.55
N LEU A 232 -16.27 8.78 4.39
CA LEU A 232 -15.84 7.40 4.36
C LEU A 232 -16.04 6.87 2.94
N TYR A 233 -15.06 6.18 2.37
CA TYR A 233 -15.21 5.57 1.05
C TYR A 233 -14.92 4.07 1.03
N ASN A 234 -15.66 3.35 0.20
CA ASN A 234 -15.63 1.88 0.12
C ASN A 234 -15.52 1.36 -1.32
N ASP A 235 -15.13 2.23 -2.26
CA ASP A 235 -14.97 1.92 -3.68
C ASP A 235 -16.23 1.37 -4.38
N GLY A 236 -17.36 2.03 -4.15
CA GLY A 236 -18.52 1.93 -5.03
C GLY A 236 -19.72 1.12 -4.51
N ASP A 237 -19.87 0.93 -3.21
CA ASP A 237 -21.04 0.26 -2.61
C ASP A 237 -21.35 -1.12 -3.19
N GLY A 238 -20.32 -1.92 -3.48
CA GLY A 238 -20.54 -3.28 -3.99
C GLY A 238 -20.90 -3.38 -5.47
N ILE A 239 -20.87 -2.28 -6.23
CA ILE A 239 -21.14 -2.35 -7.67
C ILE A 239 -20.05 -3.16 -8.40
N PRO A 240 -20.40 -3.87 -9.50
CA PRO A 240 -19.42 -4.59 -10.29
C PRO A 240 -18.32 -3.68 -10.86
N ASN A 241 -17.09 -4.19 -10.97
CA ASN A 241 -15.91 -3.41 -11.41
C ASN A 241 -16.10 -2.71 -12.76
N ASN A 242 -16.82 -3.33 -13.70
CA ASN A 242 -17.11 -2.74 -15.01
C ASN A 242 -18.08 -1.53 -14.96
N GLN A 243 -18.72 -1.29 -13.81
CA GLN A 243 -19.59 -0.14 -13.57
C GLN A 243 -18.89 0.96 -12.76
N LYS A 244 -17.72 0.70 -12.17
CA LYS A 244 -16.90 1.67 -11.43
C LYS A 244 -16.26 2.67 -12.40
N LYS A 245 -17.01 3.71 -12.77
CA LYS A 245 -16.57 4.77 -13.69
C LYS A 245 -15.95 5.91 -12.91
N ILE A 246 -14.71 6.25 -13.23
CA ILE A 246 -13.99 7.39 -12.63
C ILE A 246 -14.84 8.67 -12.72
N GLY A 247 -14.92 9.39 -11.60
CA GLY A 247 -15.78 10.56 -11.38
C GLY A 247 -17.20 10.21 -10.89
N SER A 248 -17.54 8.93 -10.80
CA SER A 248 -18.87 8.44 -10.44
C SER A 248 -18.85 7.02 -9.86
N THR A 249 -17.77 6.65 -9.17
CA THR A 249 -17.57 5.30 -8.64
C THR A 249 -18.60 4.94 -7.56
N LYS A 250 -19.17 5.95 -6.87
CA LYS A 250 -20.09 5.85 -5.72
C LYS A 250 -19.36 5.42 -4.43
N GLY A 251 -20.08 4.93 -3.42
CA GLY A 251 -19.42 4.40 -2.23
C GLY A 251 -18.86 5.43 -1.27
N ILE A 252 -19.29 6.70 -1.36
CA ILE A 252 -18.85 7.77 -0.46
C ILE A 252 -19.98 8.12 0.50
N HIS A 253 -19.73 7.91 1.79
CA HIS A 253 -20.66 8.14 2.90
C HIS A 253 -20.09 9.22 3.81
N SER A 254 -20.75 10.38 3.89
CA SER A 254 -20.27 11.50 4.69
C SER A 254 -21.21 11.82 5.84
N VAL A 255 -20.64 12.16 7.00
CA VAL A 255 -21.40 12.57 8.20
C VAL A 255 -20.76 13.80 8.83
N ARG A 256 -21.60 14.76 9.22
CA ARG A 256 -21.24 15.90 10.07
C ARG A 256 -22.02 15.78 11.36
N THR A 257 -21.36 15.53 12.48
CA THR A 257 -22.06 15.22 13.72
C THR A 257 -21.26 15.56 14.98
N LYS A 258 -21.98 15.67 16.09
CA LYS A 258 -21.47 15.69 17.46
C LYS A 258 -21.86 14.43 18.24
N LYS A 259 -22.49 13.45 17.58
CA LYS A 259 -22.98 12.21 18.22
C LYS A 259 -22.24 11.03 17.64
N TYR A 260 -21.65 10.23 18.52
CA TYR A 260 -20.92 9.05 18.09
C TYR A 260 -21.79 8.04 17.31
N VAL A 261 -23.05 7.86 17.71
CA VAL A 261 -23.97 6.91 17.06
C VAL A 261 -24.17 7.21 15.58
N GLU A 262 -24.30 8.49 15.20
CA GLU A 262 -24.47 8.90 13.80
C GLU A 262 -23.22 8.58 12.97
N PHE A 263 -22.03 8.79 13.55
CA PHE A 263 -20.76 8.37 12.93
C PHE A 263 -20.65 6.85 12.80
N ARG A 264 -20.94 6.13 13.88
CA ARG A 264 -20.87 4.66 13.93
C ARG A 264 -21.79 4.01 12.91
N ASP A 265 -23.04 4.47 12.81
CA ASP A 265 -24.01 3.91 11.86
C ASP A 265 -23.56 4.17 10.41
N THR A 266 -23.04 5.37 10.12
CA THR A 266 -22.44 5.71 8.81
C THR A 266 -21.24 4.82 8.50
N LEU A 267 -20.35 4.60 9.48
CA LEU A 267 -19.20 3.70 9.35
C LEU A 267 -19.63 2.26 9.07
N LEU A 268 -20.57 1.73 9.86
CA LEU A 268 -21.07 0.36 9.70
C LEU A 268 -21.77 0.17 8.35
N GLN A 269 -22.50 1.18 7.87
CA GLN A 269 -23.07 1.17 6.53
C GLN A 269 -21.97 1.12 5.46
N ALA A 270 -20.95 1.99 5.56
CA ALA A 270 -19.89 2.06 4.56
C ALA A 270 -19.04 0.77 4.51
N VAL A 271 -18.61 0.22 5.65
CA VAL A 271 -17.82 -1.02 5.69
C VAL A 271 -18.61 -2.25 5.22
N SER A 272 -19.95 -2.23 5.30
CA SER A 272 -20.78 -3.35 4.84
C SER A 272 -20.65 -3.65 3.35
N PHE A 273 -20.15 -2.68 2.57
CA PHE A 273 -19.84 -2.85 1.15
C PHE A 273 -18.33 -2.77 0.83
N GLY A 274 -17.48 -2.57 1.83
CA GLY A 274 -16.04 -2.30 1.66
C GLY A 274 -15.21 -3.50 1.21
N CYS A 275 -15.76 -4.71 1.22
CA CYS A 275 -15.08 -5.91 0.73
C CYS A 275 -15.54 -6.25 -0.69
N SER A 276 -15.43 -5.34 -1.65
CA SER A 276 -15.97 -5.56 -2.99
C SER A 276 -15.12 -5.04 -4.14
N GLY A 277 -14.83 -5.94 -5.07
CA GLY A 277 -14.30 -5.59 -6.38
C GLY A 277 -12.80 -5.81 -6.56
N ASP A 278 -12.20 -5.01 -7.43
CA ASP A 278 -10.78 -4.97 -7.75
C ASP A 278 -9.98 -4.13 -6.75
N SER A 279 -8.65 -4.16 -6.88
CA SER A 279 -7.72 -3.49 -5.96
C SER A 279 -7.68 -1.95 -6.03
N PRO A 280 -7.92 -1.28 -7.18
CA PRO A 280 -7.90 0.19 -7.21
C PRO A 280 -9.12 0.81 -6.51
N GLU A 281 -8.96 1.97 -5.87
CA GLU A 281 -10.00 2.61 -5.04
C GLU A 281 -10.30 4.07 -5.41
N ASN A 282 -11.43 4.62 -4.94
CA ASN A 282 -11.92 5.96 -5.32
C ASN A 282 -11.57 7.08 -4.33
N ASP A 283 -10.29 7.12 -3.94
CA ASP A 283 -9.73 8.09 -2.99
C ASP A 283 -10.00 9.55 -3.39
N VAL A 284 -9.80 9.89 -4.66
CA VAL A 284 -9.85 11.29 -5.12
C VAL A 284 -11.28 11.80 -5.17
N GLU A 285 -12.25 10.98 -5.60
CA GLU A 285 -13.67 11.30 -5.53
C GLU A 285 -14.10 11.61 -4.07
N ALA A 286 -13.60 10.83 -3.10
CA ALA A 286 -13.87 11.06 -1.68
C ALA A 286 -13.25 12.37 -1.16
N ILE A 287 -12.03 12.69 -1.59
CA ILE A 287 -11.35 13.97 -1.31
C ILE A 287 -12.16 15.14 -1.88
N LEU A 288 -12.59 15.05 -3.14
CA LEU A 288 -13.37 16.10 -3.81
C LEU A 288 -14.72 16.29 -3.14
N LYS A 289 -15.40 15.21 -2.72
CA LYS A 289 -16.62 15.29 -1.91
C LYS A 289 -16.39 16.05 -0.61
N ALA A 290 -15.35 15.70 0.15
CA ALA A 290 -15.02 16.38 1.40
C ALA A 290 -14.62 17.85 1.19
N GLN A 291 -13.89 18.15 0.12
CA GLN A 291 -13.53 19.51 -0.28
C GLN A 291 -14.76 20.37 -0.53
N ASN A 292 -15.73 19.83 -1.29
CA ASN A 292 -16.97 20.52 -1.69
C ASN A 292 -17.92 20.71 -0.51
N ASP A 293 -18.08 19.70 0.35
CA ASP A 293 -18.91 19.79 1.55
C ASP A 293 -18.34 20.75 2.61
N ASN A 294 -17.05 21.09 2.51
CA ASN A 294 -16.33 21.89 3.50
C ASN A 294 -15.48 22.99 2.84
N PRO A 295 -16.09 24.00 2.20
CA PRO A 295 -15.36 25.04 1.47
C PRO A 295 -14.37 25.81 2.37
N ASN A 296 -14.65 25.92 3.67
CA ASN A 296 -13.81 26.63 4.65
C ASN A 296 -12.65 25.80 5.22
N ALA A 297 -12.58 24.49 4.94
CA ALA A 297 -11.46 23.66 5.34
C ALA A 297 -10.16 24.15 4.70
N LYS A 298 -9.04 24.08 5.43
CA LYS A 298 -7.73 24.49 4.91
C LYS A 298 -6.87 23.33 4.48
N GLU A 299 -7.13 22.14 5.01
CA GLU A 299 -6.38 20.92 4.74
C GLU A 299 -7.35 19.74 4.72
N ILE A 300 -7.02 18.70 3.95
CA ILE A 300 -7.76 17.43 3.93
C ILE A 300 -6.83 16.37 4.51
N ILE A 301 -7.29 15.60 5.47
CA ILE A 301 -6.56 14.44 5.99
C ILE A 301 -7.13 13.21 5.32
N LEU A 302 -6.31 12.51 4.55
CA LEU A 302 -6.66 11.21 3.96
C LEU A 302 -6.07 10.10 4.82
N ILE A 303 -6.89 9.19 5.31
CA ILE A 303 -6.45 7.93 5.92
C ILE A 303 -6.63 6.84 4.87
N ALA A 304 -5.53 6.24 4.39
CA ALA A 304 -5.55 5.39 3.19
C ALA A 304 -4.75 4.10 3.33
N ASP A 305 -5.17 3.09 2.57
CA ASP A 305 -4.43 1.84 2.40
C ASP A 305 -3.27 1.95 1.40
N ASN A 306 -2.08 1.59 1.85
CA ASN A 306 -0.89 1.49 1.00
C ASN A 306 -0.93 0.31 0.00
N PHE A 307 -1.81 -0.67 0.19
CA PHE A 307 -1.89 -1.83 -0.70
C PHE A 307 -2.79 -1.62 -1.94
N SER A 308 -3.55 -0.54 -1.99
CA SER A 308 -4.42 -0.18 -3.11
C SER A 308 -3.90 1.05 -3.86
N GLU A 309 -4.04 1.05 -5.19
CA GLU A 309 -3.79 2.23 -6.03
C GLU A 309 -5.04 3.10 -6.16
N MET A 310 -4.88 4.40 -6.34
CA MET A 310 -6.00 5.29 -6.66
C MET A 310 -6.53 5.03 -8.09
N ARG A 311 -7.76 4.53 -8.20
CA ARG A 311 -8.52 4.36 -9.46
C ARG A 311 -8.66 5.68 -10.19
N ASP A 312 -8.89 6.74 -9.44
CA ASP A 312 -9.28 8.06 -9.90
C ASP A 312 -8.16 9.09 -9.80
N HIS A 313 -6.89 8.66 -9.79
CA HIS A 313 -5.71 9.53 -9.74
C HIS A 313 -5.68 10.61 -10.84
N GLN A 314 -6.40 10.42 -11.95
CA GLN A 314 -6.53 11.43 -13.02
C GLN A 314 -7.32 12.68 -12.58
N LEU A 315 -8.07 12.60 -11.47
CA LEU A 315 -8.84 13.72 -10.90
C LEU A 315 -8.04 14.55 -9.89
N ILE A 316 -6.77 14.21 -9.62
CA ILE A 316 -5.94 14.90 -8.62
C ILE A 316 -5.81 16.41 -8.92
N SER A 317 -5.84 16.81 -10.19
CA SER A 317 -5.78 18.21 -10.61
C SER A 317 -6.93 19.07 -10.09
N ASP A 318 -8.04 18.45 -9.69
CA ASP A 318 -9.24 19.15 -9.21
C ASP A 318 -9.19 19.39 -7.68
N ILE A 319 -8.15 18.90 -7.01
CA ILE A 319 -7.94 19.11 -5.58
C ILE A 319 -7.24 20.46 -5.37
N GLU A 320 -7.88 21.35 -4.62
CA GLU A 320 -7.40 22.72 -4.36
C GLU A 320 -6.71 22.85 -3.00
N LYS A 321 -6.91 21.87 -2.11
CA LYS A 321 -6.43 21.89 -0.72
C LYS A 321 -5.28 20.90 -0.51
N PRO A 322 -4.28 21.22 0.33
CA PRO A 322 -3.24 20.26 0.70
C PRO A 322 -3.82 18.99 1.31
N VAL A 323 -3.39 17.83 0.79
CA VAL A 323 -3.79 16.52 1.30
C VAL A 323 -2.70 15.97 2.23
N ARG A 324 -3.07 15.72 3.48
CA ARG A 324 -2.25 15.16 4.55
C ARG A 324 -2.56 13.67 4.64
N ILE A 325 -1.69 12.83 4.10
CA ILE A 325 -1.96 11.41 3.91
C ILE A 325 -1.39 10.63 5.08
N ILE A 326 -2.26 10.06 5.91
CA ILE A 326 -1.90 9.02 6.87
C ILE A 326 -1.94 7.69 6.11
N LEU A 327 -0.77 7.13 5.85
CA LEU A 327 -0.63 5.95 4.99
C LEU A 327 -0.40 4.70 5.84
N CYS A 328 -1.43 3.87 5.93
CA CYS A 328 -1.46 2.63 6.70
C CYS A 328 -0.74 1.50 5.94
N GLY A 329 -0.17 0.50 6.64
CA GLY A 329 0.42 -0.67 5.96
C GLY A 329 1.76 -0.46 5.24
N THR A 330 2.55 0.55 5.62
CA THR A 330 3.81 0.94 4.95
C THR A 330 5.03 0.07 5.27
N LYS A 331 4.86 -0.97 6.10
CA LYS A 331 5.96 -1.89 6.50
C LYS A 331 6.63 -2.60 5.32
N TYR A 332 5.87 -2.91 4.26
CA TYR A 332 6.34 -3.78 3.18
C TYR A 332 6.73 -3.03 1.91
N ARG A 333 5.93 -2.03 1.53
CA ARG A 333 6.15 -1.18 0.36
C ARG A 333 5.68 0.24 0.66
N LEU A 334 5.99 1.16 -0.24
CA LEU A 334 5.41 2.49 -0.23
C LEU A 334 4.77 2.75 -1.59
N ASN A 335 3.47 2.98 -1.61
CA ASN A 335 2.76 3.21 -2.86
C ASN A 335 3.01 4.64 -3.38
N VAL A 336 3.61 4.73 -4.57
CA VAL A 336 4.00 5.99 -5.21
C VAL A 336 2.80 6.84 -5.64
N HIS A 337 1.60 6.29 -5.75
CA HIS A 337 0.39 7.07 -6.01
C HIS A 337 0.16 8.11 -4.91
N TYR A 338 0.34 7.75 -3.64
CA TYR A 338 0.20 8.68 -2.52
C TYR A 338 1.35 9.69 -2.42
N LEU A 339 2.57 9.31 -2.83
CA LEU A 339 3.67 10.28 -3.00
C LEU A 339 3.33 11.33 -4.05
N ASN A 340 2.76 10.91 -5.17
CA ASN A 340 2.32 11.81 -6.23
C ASN A 340 1.14 12.69 -5.80
N LEU A 341 0.20 12.16 -5.00
CA LEU A 341 -0.90 12.96 -4.42
C LEU A 341 -0.37 14.06 -3.49
N ALA A 342 0.53 13.72 -2.57
CA ALA A 342 1.15 14.70 -1.68
C ALA A 342 1.99 15.73 -2.44
N PHE A 343 2.71 15.31 -3.48
CA PHE A 343 3.48 16.21 -4.33
C PHE A 343 2.57 17.21 -5.06
N ALA A 344 1.54 16.72 -5.74
CA ALA A 344 0.63 17.53 -6.56
C ALA A 344 -0.19 18.54 -5.73
N THR A 345 -0.56 18.18 -4.50
CA THR A 345 -1.43 19.01 -3.65
C THR A 345 -0.67 19.92 -2.68
N GLY A 346 0.67 19.88 -2.67
CA GLY A 346 1.46 20.55 -1.60
C GLY A 346 1.25 19.92 -0.22
N GLY A 347 0.81 18.67 -0.23
CA GLY A 347 0.47 17.85 0.92
C GLY A 347 1.68 17.28 1.68
N SER A 348 1.42 16.22 2.44
CA SER A 348 2.44 15.48 3.20
C SER A 348 2.00 14.03 3.40
N ILE A 349 2.96 13.16 3.73
CA ILE A 349 2.70 11.73 4.01
C ILE A 349 3.18 11.39 5.41
N HIS A 350 2.40 10.59 6.12
CA HIS A 350 2.58 10.26 7.51
C HIS A 350 2.50 8.74 7.67
N THR A 351 3.62 8.13 8.03
CA THR A 351 3.71 6.68 8.32
C THR A 351 3.72 6.45 9.82
N LEU A 352 3.91 5.19 10.24
CA LEU A 352 3.97 4.87 11.67
C LEU A 352 5.05 5.69 12.42
N ASN A 353 6.23 5.86 11.82
CA ASN A 353 7.40 6.43 12.50
C ASN A 353 7.98 7.69 11.83
N GLU A 354 7.57 8.01 10.60
CA GLU A 354 8.20 9.06 9.81
C GLU A 354 7.15 9.89 9.05
N ASP A 355 7.40 11.19 8.97
CA ASP A 355 6.57 12.17 8.26
C ASP A 355 7.37 12.83 7.14
N LEU A 356 6.80 12.90 5.93
CA LEU A 356 7.37 13.55 4.76
C LEU A 356 6.59 14.82 4.43
N PHE A 357 7.23 15.97 4.61
CA PHE A 357 6.65 17.29 4.32
C PHE A 357 7.29 17.93 3.10
N ASN A 358 6.61 18.94 2.55
CA ASN A 358 7.16 19.85 1.53
C ASN A 358 7.69 19.15 0.28
N LEU A 359 7.09 18.01 -0.11
CA LEU A 359 7.52 17.25 -1.27
C LEU A 359 7.46 18.09 -2.55
N ILE A 360 6.49 19.00 -2.65
CA ILE A 360 6.36 19.97 -3.75
C ILE A 360 7.58 20.90 -3.95
N LYS A 361 8.45 21.06 -2.93
CA LYS A 361 9.67 21.87 -3.04
C LYS A 361 10.82 21.13 -3.74
N LYS A 362 10.65 19.83 -4.01
CA LYS A 362 11.66 19.01 -4.66
C LYS A 362 11.73 19.34 -6.15
N SER A 363 12.95 19.51 -6.65
CA SER A 363 13.18 19.87 -8.06
C SER A 363 13.23 18.63 -8.95
N GLU A 364 12.96 18.81 -10.25
CA GLU A 364 13.16 17.76 -11.25
C GLU A 364 14.60 17.20 -11.17
N GLY A 365 14.71 15.87 -11.11
CA GLY A 365 15.98 15.17 -10.95
C GLY A 365 16.45 14.98 -9.50
N GLU A 366 15.87 15.68 -8.53
CA GLU A 366 16.24 15.58 -7.12
C GLU A 366 15.90 14.20 -6.54
N THR A 367 16.82 13.64 -5.76
CA THR A 367 16.63 12.37 -5.05
C THR A 367 16.42 12.61 -3.57
N PHE A 368 15.59 11.79 -2.93
CA PHE A 368 15.35 11.83 -1.49
C PHE A 368 15.10 10.43 -0.92
N GLU A 369 15.24 10.29 0.39
CA GLU A 369 14.90 9.06 1.10
C GLU A 369 13.67 9.28 1.97
N PHE A 370 12.84 8.25 2.08
CA PHE A 370 11.68 8.22 2.98
C PHE A 370 11.30 6.77 3.29
N ALA A 371 11.03 6.46 4.55
CA ALA A 371 10.70 5.10 5.02
C ALA A 371 11.75 4.04 4.60
N GLY A 372 13.03 4.43 4.56
CA GLY A 372 14.14 3.55 4.18
C GLY A 372 14.20 3.19 2.68
N LYS A 373 13.46 3.89 1.82
CA LYS A 373 13.48 3.77 0.36
C LYS A 373 13.98 5.06 -0.28
N SER A 374 14.61 4.96 -1.44
CA SER A 374 15.10 6.10 -2.21
C SER A 374 14.16 6.41 -3.37
N PHE A 375 13.91 7.70 -3.61
CA PHE A 375 13.01 8.20 -4.64
C PHE A 375 13.68 9.30 -5.45
N LYS A 376 13.14 9.57 -6.63
CA LYS A 376 13.56 10.64 -7.52
C LYS A 376 12.35 11.36 -8.10
N ILE A 377 12.43 12.68 -8.21
CA ILE A 377 11.49 13.45 -9.03
C ILE A 377 11.90 13.29 -10.49
N LYS A 378 10.99 12.77 -11.30
CA LYS A 378 11.16 12.62 -12.74
C LYS A 378 9.84 12.89 -13.45
N ASP A 379 9.88 13.66 -14.52
CA ASP A 379 8.71 14.00 -15.33
C ASP A 379 7.55 14.60 -14.49
N GLY A 380 7.91 15.41 -13.47
CA GLY A 380 6.94 16.02 -12.56
C GLY A 380 6.25 15.02 -11.61
N LYS A 381 6.78 13.82 -11.46
CA LYS A 381 6.25 12.76 -10.58
C LYS A 381 7.35 12.16 -9.70
N VAL A 382 6.93 11.57 -8.60
CA VAL A 382 7.81 10.77 -7.73
C VAL A 382 7.91 9.35 -8.27
N HIS A 383 9.15 8.90 -8.45
CA HIS A 383 9.49 7.54 -8.85
C HIS A 383 10.36 6.88 -7.77
N GLU A 384 10.07 5.63 -7.42
CA GLU A 384 10.96 4.83 -6.58
C GLU A 384 12.23 4.47 -7.37
N LEU A 385 13.39 4.70 -6.77
CA LEU A 385 14.65 4.23 -7.30
C LEU A 385 14.82 2.77 -6.88
N GLN A 386 14.81 1.85 -7.84
CA GLN A 386 15.29 0.50 -7.57
C GLN A 386 16.76 0.60 -7.16
N SER A 387 17.16 -0.20 -6.18
CA SER A 387 18.54 -0.28 -5.70
C SER A 387 19.45 -0.82 -6.80
N ASN A 388 19.85 0.05 -7.72
CA ASN A 388 20.77 -0.26 -8.79
C ASN A 388 22.17 -0.41 -8.19
N THR A 389 22.59 -1.66 -8.01
CA THR A 389 23.99 -2.02 -7.85
C THR A 389 24.68 -1.80 -9.20
N LYS A 390 25.07 -0.56 -9.48
CA LYS A 390 26.10 -0.25 -10.48
C LYS A 390 27.13 0.68 -9.83
N ILE A 391 28.13 0.06 -9.22
CA ILE A 391 29.51 0.56 -9.22
C ILE A 391 30.36 -0.56 -9.75
#